data_AF-A0A292S0R8-F1
#
_entry.id   AF-A0A292S0R8-F1
#
_cell.length_a   1.000
_cell.length_b   1.000
_cell.length_c   1.000
_cell.angle_alpha   90.00
_cell.angle_beta   90.00
_cell.angle_gamma   90.00
#
_symmetry.space_group_name_H-M   'P 1'
#
loop_
_entity.id
_entity.type
_entity.pdbx_description
1 polymer ?
#
loop_
_entity_poly.entity_id
_entity_poly.type
_entity_poly.pdbx_seq_one_letter_code
_entity_poly.pdbx_strand_id
1 'polypeptide(L)'
;MIRVLIPSDKEFLSYKDECKKLYTKVQDKICDPNSFEFICTKTLFYMFIDDTVLVGAIYYFIDEDEKLFLNGFSKRKMFRQNLECLKLSTTWFNCDIYAEAQNRASALCLLKCGFIRLNNNTFRKTTIDTSGLKGRLLS
;
A
#
# COMPACT_ATOMS: atom_id res chain seq x y z
N MET A 1 8.13 -9.97 -12.52
CA MET A 1 8.31 -10.35 -11.09
C MET A 1 8.31 -9.07 -10.31
N ILE A 2 7.44 -8.95 -9.29
CA ILE A 2 7.37 -7.75 -8.47
C ILE A 2 8.59 -7.66 -7.56
N ARG A 3 9.36 -6.57 -7.72
CA ARG A 3 10.44 -6.15 -6.83
C ARG A 3 9.97 -4.95 -6.01
N VAL A 4 10.49 -4.85 -4.80
CA VAL A 4 10.18 -3.76 -3.87
C VAL A 4 11.46 -3.00 -3.58
N LEU A 5 11.41 -1.68 -3.72
CA LEU A 5 12.51 -0.77 -3.39
C LEU A 5 12.05 0.18 -2.28
N ILE A 6 12.92 0.40 -1.30
CA ILE A 6 12.75 1.39 -0.24
C ILE A 6 13.73 2.55 -0.45
N PRO A 7 13.51 3.73 0.16
CA PRO A 7 14.33 4.93 -0.08
C PRO A 7 15.83 4.77 0.19
N SER A 8 16.23 3.83 1.05
CA SER A 8 17.64 3.52 1.33
C SER A 8 18.32 2.68 0.25
N ASP A 9 17.56 2.07 -0.66
CA ASP A 9 18.13 1.21 -1.70
C ASP A 9 18.81 2.06 -2.78
N LYS A 10 20.01 1.66 -3.23
CA LYS A 10 20.72 2.39 -4.28
C LYS A 10 19.92 2.45 -5.59
N GLU A 11 19.21 1.37 -5.94
CA GLU A 11 18.37 1.29 -7.14
C GLU A 11 17.14 2.21 -7.06
N PHE A 12 16.69 2.60 -5.87
CA PHE A 12 15.59 3.55 -5.70
C PHE A 12 15.84 4.85 -6.47
N LEU A 13 17.10 5.32 -6.46
CA LEU A 13 17.51 6.57 -7.14
C LEU A 13 17.21 6.54 -8.64
N SER A 14 17.28 5.37 -9.28
CA SER A 14 17.01 5.21 -10.71
C SER A 14 15.53 5.44 -11.07
N TYR A 15 14.61 5.26 -10.13
CA TYR A 15 13.16 5.41 -10.35
C TYR A 15 12.54 6.61 -9.61
N LYS A 16 13.30 7.23 -8.69
CA LYS A 16 12.81 8.28 -7.80
C LYS A 16 12.10 9.41 -8.53
N ASP A 17 12.68 9.93 -9.60
CA ASP A 17 12.11 11.06 -10.35
C ASP A 17 10.83 10.69 -11.08
N GLU A 18 10.76 9.47 -11.63
CA GLU A 18 9.55 8.95 -12.26
C GLU A 18 8.43 8.77 -11.22
N CYS A 19 8.77 8.21 -10.05
CA CYS A 19 7.84 7.99 -8.96
C CYS A 19 7.32 9.31 -8.37
N LYS A 20 8.20 10.31 -8.19
CA LYS A 20 7.81 11.66 -7.76
C LYS A 20 6.86 12.32 -8.77
N LYS A 21 7.17 12.26 -10.07
CA LYS A 21 6.29 12.79 -11.13
C LYS A 21 4.92 12.11 -11.12
N LEU A 22 4.88 10.80 -10.91
CA LEU A 22 3.63 10.05 -10.79
C LEU A 22 2.82 10.51 -9.57
N TYR A 23 3.47 10.60 -8.40
CA TYR A 23 2.86 11.08 -7.16
C TYR A 23 2.23 12.45 -7.35
N THR A 24 3.00 13.45 -7.77
CA THR A 24 2.53 14.82 -7.97
C THR A 24 1.35 14.90 -8.94
N LYS A 25 1.31 14.05 -9.98
CA LYS A 25 0.21 14.01 -10.95
C LYS A 25 -1.11 13.48 -10.36
N VAL A 26 -1.05 12.67 -9.31
CA VAL A 26 -2.24 12.00 -8.76
C VAL A 26 -2.51 12.35 -7.30
N GLN A 27 -1.70 13.21 -6.70
CA GLN A 27 -1.76 13.61 -5.29
C GLN A 27 -3.17 14.03 -4.86
N ASP A 28 -3.80 14.95 -5.60
CA ASP A 28 -5.16 15.41 -5.30
C ASP A 28 -6.20 14.28 -5.33
N LYS A 29 -5.95 13.23 -6.12
CA LYS A 29 -6.88 12.09 -6.30
C LYS A 29 -6.74 11.03 -5.23
N ILE A 30 -5.60 11.00 -4.56
CA ILE A 30 -5.34 10.14 -3.40
C ILE A 30 -5.52 10.92 -2.08
N CYS A 31 -5.93 12.19 -2.18
CA CYS A 31 -6.19 13.10 -1.07
C CYS A 31 -5.04 13.19 -0.06
N ASP A 32 -3.79 13.16 -0.55
CA ASP A 32 -2.61 13.24 0.32
C ASP A 32 -2.08 14.69 0.37
N PRO A 33 -2.11 15.36 1.53
CA PRO A 33 -1.60 16.73 1.67
C PRO A 33 -0.07 16.80 1.74
N ASN A 34 0.63 15.66 1.87
CA ASN A 34 2.06 15.63 2.14
C ASN A 34 2.92 15.76 0.88
N SER A 35 4.17 16.20 1.03
CA SER A 35 5.13 16.17 -0.08
C SER A 35 5.63 14.74 -0.35
N PHE A 36 6.16 14.52 -1.55
CA PHE A 36 6.80 13.24 -1.88
C PHE A 36 7.97 12.94 -0.94
N GLU A 37 8.75 13.96 -0.58
CA GLU A 37 9.85 13.86 0.37
C GLU A 37 9.37 13.46 1.77
N PHE A 38 8.24 14.02 2.21
CA PHE A 38 7.64 13.66 3.48
C PHE A 38 7.26 12.18 3.49
N ILE A 39 6.49 11.71 2.50
CA ILE A 39 6.05 10.30 2.50
C ILE A 39 7.26 9.37 2.40
N CYS A 40 8.30 9.71 1.64
CA CYS A 40 9.50 8.87 1.57
C CYS A 40 10.27 8.78 2.89
N THR A 41 10.23 9.81 3.74
CA THR A 41 11.11 9.91 4.92
C THR A 41 10.38 9.71 6.25
N LYS A 42 9.06 9.87 6.27
CA LYS A 42 8.22 9.85 7.48
C LYS A 42 7.20 8.71 7.49
N THR A 43 7.17 7.90 6.45
CA THR A 43 6.28 6.74 6.36
C THR A 43 7.08 5.50 5.96
N LEU A 44 6.50 4.32 6.13
CA LEU A 44 7.05 3.08 5.59
C LEU A 44 6.75 3.03 4.09
N PHE A 45 7.63 3.64 3.30
CA PHE A 45 7.45 3.83 1.86
C PHE A 45 8.00 2.66 1.05
N TYR A 46 7.17 2.09 0.18
CA TYR A 46 7.54 0.96 -0.67
C TYR A 46 7.18 1.25 -2.13
N MET A 47 8.21 1.29 -2.98
CA MET A 47 8.07 1.42 -4.43
C MET A 47 8.08 0.05 -5.08
N PHE A 48 7.13 -0.20 -5.99
CA PHE A 48 6.97 -1.48 -6.66
C PHE A 48 7.38 -1.40 -8.12
N ILE A 49 8.25 -2.31 -8.53
CA ILE A 49 8.77 -2.43 -9.90
C ILE A 49 8.39 -3.82 -10.43
N ASP A 50 7.79 -3.89 -11.61
CA ASP A 50 7.60 -5.16 -12.33
C ASP A 50 8.62 -5.22 -13.46
N ASP A 51 9.60 -6.10 -13.33
CA ASP A 51 10.78 -6.17 -14.20
C ASP A 51 11.58 -4.84 -14.16
N THR A 52 11.40 -3.99 -15.18
CA THR A 52 12.02 -2.64 -15.30
C THR A 52 10.98 -1.52 -15.26
N VAL A 53 9.70 -1.85 -15.04
CA VAL A 53 8.59 -0.89 -15.11
C VAL A 53 8.15 -0.51 -13.71
N LEU A 54 8.22 0.79 -13.39
CA LEU A 54 7.57 1.33 -12.20
C LEU A 54 6.06 1.06 -12.24
N VAL A 55 5.55 0.32 -11.24
CA VAL A 55 4.12 0.09 -11.04
C VAL A 55 3.50 1.25 -10.27
N GLY A 56 4.12 1.62 -9.14
CA GLY A 56 3.59 2.59 -8.19
C GLY A 56 4.27 2.51 -6.84
N ALA A 57 3.64 3.08 -5.82
CA ALA A 57 4.08 2.95 -4.44
C ALA A 57 2.89 2.76 -3.49
N ILE A 58 3.15 2.06 -2.40
CA ILE A 58 2.27 1.94 -1.23
C ILE A 58 3.09 2.37 -0.03
N TYR A 59 2.50 3.17 0.85
CA TYR A 59 3.16 3.61 2.06
C TYR A 59 2.24 3.53 3.25
N TYR A 60 2.83 3.24 4.40
CA TYR A 60 2.12 3.02 5.64
C TYR A 60 2.52 4.03 6.70
N PHE A 61 1.55 4.49 7.48
CA PHE A 61 1.73 5.47 8.54
C PHE A 61 0.79 5.16 9.71
N ILE A 62 1.20 5.58 10.90
CA ILE A 62 0.38 5.51 12.11
C ILE A 62 -0.40 6.82 12.21
N ASP A 63 -1.73 6.73 12.40
CA ASP A 63 -2.57 7.91 12.65
C ASP A 63 -2.52 8.34 14.13
N GLU A 64 -3.32 9.35 14.47
CA GLU A 64 -3.44 9.86 15.85
C GLU A 64 -4.07 8.88 16.83
N ASP A 65 -4.81 7.88 16.33
CA ASP A 65 -5.46 6.82 17.10
C ASP A 65 -4.59 5.54 17.22
N GLU A 66 -3.30 5.62 16.88
CA GLU A 66 -2.35 4.50 16.85
C GLU A 66 -2.72 3.38 15.86
N LYS A 67 -3.52 3.68 14.82
CA LYS A 67 -3.90 2.73 13.78
C LYS A 67 -2.95 2.79 12.60
N LEU A 68 -2.62 1.62 12.06
CA LEU A 68 -1.81 1.51 10.85
C LEU A 68 -2.68 1.75 9.61
N PHE A 69 -2.49 2.89 8.96
CA PHE A 69 -3.09 3.20 7.68
C PHE A 69 -2.13 2.92 6.52
N LEU A 70 -2.71 2.68 5.35
CA LEU A 70 -2.00 2.75 4.08
C LEU A 70 -2.64 3.76 3.13
N ASN A 71 -1.82 4.33 2.28
CA ASN A 71 -2.23 4.98 1.05
C ASN A 71 -1.34 4.48 -0.11
N GLY A 72 -1.74 4.75 -1.34
CA GLY A 72 -0.98 4.28 -2.49
C GLY A 72 -1.41 4.90 -3.80
N PHE A 73 -0.47 4.90 -4.74
CA PHE A 73 -0.65 5.42 -6.09
C PHE A 73 0.04 4.53 -7.10
N SER A 74 -0.50 4.47 -8.32
CA SER A 74 0.04 3.62 -9.38
C SER A 74 -0.10 4.25 -10.76
N LYS A 75 0.67 3.73 -11.72
CA LYS A 75 0.38 3.95 -13.13
C LYS A 75 -1.02 3.44 -13.48
N ARG A 76 -1.62 4.07 -14.50
CA ARG A 76 -2.92 3.65 -15.03
C ARG A 76 -2.83 2.25 -15.64
N LYS A 77 -3.95 1.55 -15.69
CA LYS A 77 -4.09 0.20 -16.29
C LYS A 77 -3.21 -0.89 -15.64
N MET A 78 -2.76 -0.69 -14.40
CA MET A 78 -1.96 -1.65 -13.61
C MET A 78 -2.78 -2.43 -12.57
N PHE A 79 -4.08 -2.66 -12.79
CA PHE A 79 -4.94 -3.21 -11.72
C PHE A 79 -4.47 -4.58 -11.19
N ARG A 80 -4.01 -5.47 -12.08
CA ARG A 80 -3.49 -6.79 -11.67
C ARG A 80 -2.23 -6.66 -10.84
N GLN A 81 -1.26 -5.85 -11.28
CA GLN A 81 -0.03 -5.59 -10.54
C GLN A 81 -0.34 -4.92 -9.19
N ASN A 82 -1.28 -3.98 -9.13
CA ASN A 82 -1.69 -3.36 -7.88
C ASN A 82 -2.24 -4.36 -6.87
N LEU A 83 -3.00 -5.37 -7.32
CA LEU A 83 -3.46 -6.44 -6.44
C LEU A 83 -2.28 -7.26 -5.91
N GLU A 84 -1.31 -7.59 -6.76
CA GLU A 84 -0.12 -8.34 -6.36
C GLU A 84 0.74 -7.55 -5.37
N CYS A 85 0.99 -6.27 -5.63
CA CYS A 85 1.73 -5.37 -4.75
C CYS A 85 1.05 -5.21 -3.39
N LEU A 86 -0.26 -4.93 -3.37
CA LEU A 86 -1.01 -4.71 -2.12
C LEU A 86 -1.15 -6.00 -1.30
N LYS A 87 -1.36 -7.15 -1.97
CA LYS A 87 -1.36 -8.45 -1.28
C LYS A 87 -0.01 -8.72 -0.64
N LEU A 88 1.08 -8.50 -1.38
CA LEU A 88 2.43 -8.67 -0.85
C LEU A 88 2.67 -7.76 0.36
N SER A 89 2.40 -6.45 0.21
CA SER A 89 2.75 -5.47 1.24
C SER A 89 1.97 -5.63 2.54
N THR A 90 0.71 -6.10 2.46
CA THR A 90 -0.12 -6.35 3.64
C THR A 90 0.25 -7.61 4.42
N THR A 91 1.23 -8.40 3.96
CA THR A 91 1.78 -9.54 4.72
C THR A 91 2.90 -9.13 5.69
N TRP A 92 3.43 -7.92 5.58
CA TRP A 92 4.57 -7.45 6.39
C TRP A 92 4.20 -7.00 7.79
N PHE A 93 2.91 -6.87 8.08
CA PHE A 93 2.39 -6.32 9.33
C PHE A 93 1.52 -7.36 10.05
N ASN A 94 1.66 -7.48 11.38
CA ASN A 94 0.87 -8.37 12.21
C ASN A 94 -0.23 -7.62 13.00
N CYS A 95 -0.79 -6.58 12.40
CA CYS A 95 -1.85 -5.77 13.00
C CYS A 95 -2.98 -5.52 12.01
N ASP A 96 -4.06 -4.88 12.47
CA ASP A 96 -5.11 -4.37 11.59
C ASP A 96 -4.55 -3.26 10.70
N ILE A 97 -4.85 -3.35 9.40
CA ILE A 97 -4.44 -2.37 8.41
C ILE A 97 -5.68 -1.64 7.89
N TYR A 98 -5.64 -0.32 7.90
CA TYR A 98 -6.73 0.55 7.49
C TYR A 98 -6.40 1.25 6.17
N ALA A 99 -7.42 1.59 5.39
CA ALA A 99 -7.27 2.33 4.16
C ALA A 99 -8.55 3.10 3.81
N GLU A 100 -8.39 4.26 3.17
CA GLU A 100 -9.50 5.02 2.61
C GLU A 100 -9.52 4.95 1.08
N ALA A 101 -10.64 4.52 0.51
CA ALA A 101 -10.82 4.43 -0.92
C ALA A 101 -11.34 5.75 -1.50
N GLN A 102 -10.49 6.47 -2.23
CA GLN A 102 -10.90 7.71 -2.90
C GLN A 102 -11.70 7.51 -4.19
N ASN A 103 -11.77 6.29 -4.72
CA ASN A 103 -12.55 5.98 -5.93
C ASN A 103 -12.95 4.50 -6.00
N ARG A 104 -13.82 4.16 -6.97
CA ARG A 104 -14.31 2.79 -7.16
C ARG A 104 -13.20 1.78 -7.45
N ALA A 105 -12.13 2.20 -8.13
CA ALA A 105 -11.03 1.29 -8.48
C ALA A 105 -10.19 0.95 -7.25
N SER A 106 -9.90 1.91 -6.38
CA SER A 106 -9.20 1.66 -5.11
C SER A 106 -10.07 0.83 -4.16
N ALA A 107 -11.37 1.12 -4.06
CA ALA A 107 -12.30 0.30 -3.27
C ALA A 107 -12.32 -1.16 -3.74
N LEU A 108 -12.40 -1.39 -5.06
CA LEU A 108 -12.35 -2.74 -5.62
C LEU A 108 -11.00 -3.43 -5.35
N CYS A 109 -9.89 -2.70 -5.44
CA CYS A 109 -8.56 -3.21 -5.12
C CYS A 109 -8.50 -3.72 -3.67
N LEU A 110 -8.94 -2.89 -2.72
CA LEU A 110 -8.97 -3.23 -1.29
C LEU A 110 -9.81 -4.48 -1.02
N LEU A 111 -11.03 -4.54 -1.56
CA LEU A 111 -11.91 -5.70 -1.42
C LEU A 111 -11.27 -6.99 -1.95
N LYS A 112 -10.62 -6.93 -3.12
CA LYS A 112 -9.90 -8.08 -3.71
C LYS A 112 -8.63 -8.48 -2.97
N CYS A 113 -8.14 -7.63 -2.06
CA CYS A 113 -7.02 -7.89 -1.17
C CYS A 113 -7.46 -8.28 0.26
N GLY A 114 -8.75 -8.59 0.46
CA GLY A 114 -9.26 -9.10 1.73
C GLY A 114 -9.59 -8.04 2.77
N PHE A 115 -9.67 -6.77 2.37
CA PHE A 115 -10.21 -5.75 3.25
C PHE A 115 -11.74 -5.86 3.30
N ILE A 116 -12.30 -5.64 4.48
CA ILE A 116 -13.73 -5.44 4.69
C ILE A 116 -14.04 -3.95 4.79
N ARG A 117 -15.20 -3.54 4.29
CA ARG A 117 -15.69 -2.16 4.41
C ARG A 117 -16.25 -1.94 5.81
N LEU A 118 -15.85 -0.87 6.49
CA LEU A 118 -16.35 -0.53 7.82
C LEU A 118 -17.50 0.47 7.73
N ASN A 119 -17.20 1.66 7.21
CA ASN A 119 -18.14 2.76 7.00
C ASN A 119 -17.65 3.62 5.82
N ASN A 120 -18.56 4.30 5.12
CA ASN A 120 -18.22 5.21 4.02
C ASN A 120 -17.14 4.66 3.07
N ASN A 121 -15.98 5.31 3.00
CA ASN A 121 -14.86 4.92 2.15
C ASN A 121 -13.72 4.23 2.94
N THR A 122 -13.94 3.88 4.19
CA THR A 122 -12.93 3.29 5.07
C THR A 122 -13.03 1.77 5.09
N PHE A 123 -11.86 1.14 4.97
CA PHE A 123 -11.69 -0.30 4.87
C PHE A 123 -10.68 -0.77 5.91
N ARG A 124 -10.83 -2.03 6.34
CA ARG A 124 -9.91 -2.69 7.27
C ARG A 124 -9.58 -4.09 6.80
N LYS A 125 -8.32 -4.48 6.89
CA LYS A 125 -7.88 -5.87 6.78
C LYS A 125 -7.35 -6.30 8.14
N THR A 126 -7.96 -7.34 8.71
CA THR A 126 -7.42 -8.00 9.89
C THR A 126 -6.38 -9.01 9.47
N THR A 127 -5.20 -8.91 10.06
CA THR A 127 -4.14 -9.88 9.86
C THR A 127 -4.24 -10.88 11.00
N ILE A 128 -4.93 -12.00 10.75
CA ILE A 128 -5.07 -13.05 11.76
C ILE A 128 -3.70 -13.70 11.91
N ASP A 129 -3.15 -13.65 13.12
CA ASP A 129 -2.05 -14.52 13.50
C ASP A 129 -2.54 -15.97 13.47
N THR A 130 -2.23 -16.67 12.38
CA THR A 130 -2.61 -18.08 12.20
C THR A 130 -1.71 -19.03 12.99
N SER A 131 -0.69 -18.53 13.69
CA SER A 131 0.16 -19.37 14.55
C SER A 131 -0.64 -20.04 15.68
N GLY A 132 -1.71 -19.40 16.17
CA GLY A 132 -2.61 -19.93 17.20
C GLY A 132 -3.74 -20.85 16.69
N LEU A 133 -4.05 -20.83 15.38
CA LEU A 133 -5.18 -21.60 14.81
C LEU A 133 -4.80 -23.06 14.49
N LYS A 134 -3.52 -23.36 14.27
CA LYS A 134 -3.05 -24.75 14.06
C LYS A 134 -3.18 -25.64 15.31
N GLY A 135 -3.26 -25.05 16.51
CA GLY A 135 -3.36 -25.79 17.77
C GLY A 135 -4.77 -26.24 18.18
N ARG A 136 -5.82 -25.71 17.56
CA ARG A 136 -7.23 -25.98 17.94
C ARG A 136 -8.02 -26.87 16.96
N LEU A 137 -7.47 -27.12 15.77
CA LEU A 137 -8.08 -28.02 14.78
C LEU A 137 -7.51 -29.45 14.83
N LEU A 138 -6.59 -29.72 15.77
CA LEU A 138 -5.98 -31.02 16.01
C LEU A 138 -6.12 -31.49 17.48
N SER A 139 -7.02 -30.88 18.25
CA SER A 139 -7.38 -31.27 19.63
C SER A 139 -8.80 -31.77 19.71
#